data_AF-A0A962T8G1-F1
#
_entry.id   AF-A0A962T8G1-F1
#
_cell.length_a   1.000
_cell.length_b   1.000
_cell.length_c   1.000
_cell.angle_alpha   90.00
_cell.angle_beta   90.00
_cell.angle_gamma   90.00
#
_symmetry.space_group_name_H-M   'P 1'
#
loop_
_entity.id
_entity.type
_entity.pdbx_description
1 polymer ?
#
loop_
_entity_poly.entity_id
_entity_poly.type
_entity_poly.pdbx_seq_one_letter_code
_entity_poly.pdbx_strand_id
1 'polypeptide(L)'
;MRDASPRSIELKDYLPPAYLVDTVDLVFDLREQGTRVRSRLAIRRNPVGHGGPLRLHGEGLEPVWVRLDGNELAADDYVVDAEYLTLAAPPEACVLETEVVIAPETNTALEGLYRSSSMFCTQCEPEGFRKITWFVDRPDVMARFCVRVEADRSKFPVLLSNGNPAAEGELPDGRHYAEWDDPFPKPSYLFALVAGDLRFIEGSHTTPSGRDVRLRIYVEPENIDKCEHALHSLVNAMRWDEENYGREYDLDVYNIVAVNDFNMGAMEN
;
A
#
# COMPACT_ATOMS: atom_id res chain seq x y z
N MET A 1 6.53 29.69 3.00
CA MET A 1 6.55 30.15 1.60
C MET A 1 7.02 29.00 0.74
N ARG A 2 6.11 28.35 0.00
CA ARG A 2 6.45 27.42 -1.08
C ARG A 2 6.70 28.29 -2.31
N ASP A 3 7.96 28.43 -2.71
CA ASP A 3 8.37 29.26 -3.84
C ASP A 3 9.39 28.52 -4.73
N ALA A 4 9.24 27.20 -4.82
CA ALA A 4 9.89 26.41 -5.86
C ALA A 4 8.80 25.95 -6.82
N SER A 5 8.76 26.57 -8.00
CA SER A 5 7.96 26.07 -9.11
C SER A 5 8.34 24.61 -9.39
N PRO A 6 7.37 23.74 -9.74
CA PRO A 6 7.68 22.36 -10.09
C PRO A 6 8.75 22.33 -11.18
N ARG A 7 9.81 21.54 -10.95
CA ARG A 7 10.91 21.37 -11.90
C ARG A 7 10.55 20.25 -12.87
N SER A 8 10.81 20.47 -14.16
CA SER A 8 10.68 19.40 -15.15
C SER A 8 11.64 18.26 -14.83
N ILE A 9 11.12 17.04 -14.87
CA ILE A 9 11.90 15.80 -14.78
C ILE A 9 12.02 15.26 -16.21
N GLU A 10 13.24 14.96 -16.65
CA GLU A 10 13.52 14.55 -18.03
C GLU A 10 13.86 13.07 -18.11
N LEU A 11 13.31 12.36 -19.11
CA LEU A 11 13.57 10.93 -19.31
C LEU A 11 15.06 10.58 -19.43
N LYS A 12 15.85 11.45 -20.06
CA LYS A 12 17.30 11.28 -20.26
C LYS A 12 18.11 11.32 -18.94
N ASP A 13 17.52 11.88 -17.88
CA ASP A 13 18.16 12.02 -16.57
C ASP A 13 17.85 10.83 -15.65
N TYR A 14 17.17 9.80 -16.17
CA TYR A 14 16.96 8.55 -15.45
C TYR A 14 18.29 7.96 -14.97
N LEU A 15 18.34 7.67 -13.67
CA LEU A 15 19.39 6.88 -13.04
C LEU A 15 18.74 5.74 -12.25
N PRO A 16 19.34 4.53 -12.26
CA PRO A 16 18.90 3.45 -11.38
C PRO A 16 18.94 3.91 -9.92
N PRO A 17 18.02 3.43 -9.06
CA PRO A 17 17.97 3.85 -7.67
C PRO A 17 19.25 3.43 -6.95
N ALA A 18 19.73 4.25 -6.01
CA ALA A 18 20.94 3.94 -5.25
C ALA A 18 20.75 2.71 -4.33
N TYR A 19 19.51 2.45 -3.91
CA TYR A 19 19.12 1.35 -3.04
C TYR A 19 17.87 0.68 -3.59
N LEU A 20 17.73 -0.62 -3.31
CA LEU A 20 16.54 -1.42 -3.56
C LEU A 20 15.93 -1.83 -2.22
N VAL A 21 14.63 -2.10 -2.24
CA VAL A 21 13.90 -2.65 -1.10
C VAL A 21 13.44 -4.05 -1.48
N ASP A 22 13.83 -5.07 -0.73
CA ASP A 22 13.48 -6.46 -1.04
C ASP A 22 12.15 -6.87 -0.39
N THR A 23 11.89 -6.41 0.84
CA THR A 23 10.64 -6.66 1.58
C THR A 23 10.16 -5.43 2.35
N VAL A 24 8.85 -5.34 2.49
CA VAL A 24 8.14 -4.27 3.19
C VAL A 24 7.14 -4.89 4.15
N ASP A 25 7.38 -4.76 5.46
CA ASP A 25 6.42 -5.16 6.49
C ASP A 25 5.73 -3.89 7.03
N LEU A 26 4.41 -3.81 6.90
CA LEU A 26 3.62 -2.66 7.35
C LEU A 26 2.63 -3.07 8.45
N VAL A 27 2.50 -2.22 9.46
CA VAL A 27 1.40 -2.30 10.42
C VAL A 27 0.67 -0.98 10.47
N PHE A 28 -0.62 -1.02 10.14
CA PHE A 28 -1.55 0.09 10.24
C PHE A 28 -2.42 -0.07 11.47
N ASP A 29 -2.24 0.80 12.46
CA ASP A 29 -3.20 0.96 13.54
C ASP A 29 -4.16 2.11 13.17
N LEU A 30 -5.30 1.73 12.61
CA LEU A 30 -6.37 2.65 12.21
C LEU A 30 -7.18 3.08 13.43
N ARG A 31 -7.31 4.39 13.61
CA ARG A 31 -8.16 5.02 14.63
C ARG A 31 -9.03 6.09 13.98
N GLU A 32 -10.05 6.58 14.68
CA GLU A 32 -10.88 7.67 14.16
C GLU A 32 -10.13 8.97 13.98
N GLN A 33 -9.11 9.20 14.82
CA GLN A 33 -8.24 10.36 14.76
C GLN A 33 -6.79 9.87 14.70
N GLY A 34 -6.13 10.17 13.59
CA GLY A 34 -4.80 9.70 13.29
C GLY A 34 -4.71 8.19 13.02
N THR A 35 -3.72 7.82 12.22
CA THR A 35 -3.34 6.44 11.97
C THR A 35 -1.86 6.30 12.27
N ARG A 36 -1.49 5.34 13.12
CA ARG A 36 -0.09 4.97 13.31
C ARG A 36 0.32 3.98 12.24
N VAL A 37 1.38 4.31 11.50
CA VAL A 37 1.96 3.44 10.48
C VAL A 37 3.34 3.06 10.94
N ARG A 38 3.56 1.76 11.15
CA ARG A 38 4.89 1.19 11.37
C ARG A 38 5.33 0.55 10.06
N SER A 39 6.52 0.92 9.60
CA SER A 39 7.13 0.38 8.39
C SER A 39 8.46 -0.25 8.76
N ARG A 40 8.73 -1.44 8.20
CA ARG A 40 10.00 -2.14 8.31
C ARG A 40 10.43 -2.54 6.90
N LEU A 41 11.58 -2.02 6.48
CA LEU A 41 12.09 -2.13 5.12
C LEU A 41 13.40 -2.90 5.14
N ALA A 42 13.48 -4.03 4.41
CA ALA A 42 14.75 -4.69 4.13
C ALA A 42 15.39 -4.03 2.91
N ILE A 43 16.46 -3.26 3.15
CA ILE A 43 17.09 -2.39 2.17
C ILE A 43 18.48 -2.91 1.83
N ARG A 44 18.87 -2.80 0.57
CA ARG A 44 20.24 -3.04 0.12
C ARG A 44 20.69 -2.05 -0.94
N ARG A 45 21.99 -1.82 -1.04
CA ARG A 45 22.58 -1.07 -2.16
C ARG A 45 22.23 -1.74 -3.48
N ASN A 46 21.91 -0.92 -4.47
CA ASN A 46 21.69 -1.38 -5.83
C ASN A 46 23.05 -1.58 -6.53
N PRO A 47 23.41 -2.80 -7.00
CA PRO A 47 24.69 -3.05 -7.66
C PRO A 47 24.92 -2.22 -8.92
N VAL A 48 23.85 -1.78 -9.60
CA VAL A 48 23.92 -0.90 -10.77
C VAL A 48 23.69 0.57 -10.45
N GLY A 49 23.45 0.91 -9.17
CA GLY A 49 23.25 2.27 -8.70
C GLY A 49 24.55 3.07 -8.61
N HIS A 50 24.44 4.39 -8.57
CA HIS A 50 25.58 5.31 -8.52
C HIS A 50 26.11 5.58 -7.10
N GLY A 51 25.70 4.78 -6.11
CA GLY A 51 26.03 4.97 -4.70
C GLY A 51 25.35 6.21 -4.08
N GLY A 52 25.92 6.71 -2.99
CA GLY A 52 25.40 7.87 -2.27
C GLY A 52 24.51 7.54 -1.06
N PRO A 53 23.84 8.56 -0.50
CA PRO A 53 22.99 8.41 0.67
C PRO A 53 21.71 7.65 0.33
N LEU A 54 21.13 6.96 1.32
CA LEU A 54 19.77 6.45 1.20
C LEU A 54 18.81 7.62 1.35
N ARG A 55 17.96 7.83 0.34
CA ARG A 55 16.91 8.85 0.34
C ARG A 55 15.58 8.16 0.15
N LEU A 56 14.68 8.37 1.10
CA LEU A 56 13.32 7.83 1.08
C LEU A 56 12.35 9.00 0.94
N HIS A 57 11.53 8.98 -0.09
CA HIS A 57 10.49 9.99 -0.30
C HIS A 57 9.50 9.96 0.86
N GLY A 58 9.12 11.13 1.36
CA GLY A 58 8.08 11.32 2.34
C GLY A 58 7.50 12.72 2.23
N GLU A 59 6.18 12.86 2.31
CA GLU A 59 5.51 14.16 2.25
C GLU A 59 4.59 14.35 3.46
N GLY A 60 4.82 15.41 4.24
CA GLY A 60 3.99 15.73 5.40
C GLY A 60 4.11 14.73 6.55
N LEU A 61 5.26 14.05 6.66
CA LEU A 61 5.53 13.04 7.68
C LEU A 61 6.49 13.57 8.76
N GLU A 62 6.17 13.26 10.01
CA GLU A 62 7.07 13.47 11.16
C GLU A 62 7.30 12.14 11.87
N PRO A 63 8.56 11.77 12.17
CA PRO A 63 8.85 10.46 12.74
C PRO A 63 8.51 10.47 14.22
N VAL A 64 7.76 9.47 14.67
CA VAL A 64 7.69 9.14 16.10
C VAL A 64 9.04 8.56 16.54
N TRP A 65 9.60 7.68 15.72
CA TRP A 65 10.95 7.15 15.88
C TRP A 65 11.46 6.59 14.54
N VAL A 66 12.80 6.45 14.45
CA VAL A 66 13.51 5.80 13.34
C VAL A 66 14.51 4.82 13.93
N ARG A 67 14.58 3.61 13.41
CA ARG A 67 15.52 2.56 13.84
C ARG A 67 16.27 1.98 12.66
N LEU A 68 17.56 1.76 12.85
CA LEU A 68 18.42 1.06 11.90
C LEU A 68 18.97 -0.20 12.56
N ASP A 69 18.67 -1.35 11.96
CA ASP A 69 19.07 -2.67 12.46
C ASP A 69 18.68 -2.89 13.94
N GLY A 70 17.46 -2.47 14.29
CA GLY A 70 16.89 -2.58 15.63
C GLY A 70 17.36 -1.51 16.64
N ASN A 71 18.30 -0.62 16.26
CA ASN A 71 18.80 0.45 17.12
C ASN A 71 18.11 1.77 16.79
N GLU A 72 17.59 2.46 17.81
CA GLU A 72 16.98 3.78 17.63
C GLU A 72 18.03 4.83 17.28
N LEU A 73 17.79 5.56 16.20
CA LEU A 73 18.67 6.61 15.71
C LEU A 73 18.44 7.91 16.49
N ALA A 74 19.50 8.63 16.81
CA ALA A 74 19.37 10.00 17.29
C ALA A 74 18.95 10.92 16.14
N ALA A 75 18.35 12.08 16.48
CA ALA A 75 17.91 13.05 15.47
C ALA A 75 19.04 13.57 14.56
N ASP A 76 20.29 13.49 14.99
CA ASP A 76 21.46 13.92 14.21
C ASP A 76 21.98 12.81 13.25
N ASP A 77 21.48 11.57 13.37
CA ASP A 77 21.89 10.43 12.53
C ASP A 77 21.15 10.37 11.19
N TYR A 78 20.08 11.16 11.04
CA TYR A 78 19.28 11.25 9.83
C TYR A 78 18.82 12.70 9.60
N VAL A 79 18.49 13.02 8.34
CA VAL A 79 17.93 14.34 8.00
C VAL A 79 16.55 14.14 7.41
N VAL A 80 15.55 14.79 7.98
CA VAL A 80 14.21 14.90 7.38
C VAL A 80 14.06 16.31 6.82
N ASP A 81 13.76 16.39 5.52
CA ASP A 81 13.34 17.62 4.86
C ASP A 81 11.92 17.47 4.29
N ALA A 82 11.50 18.41 3.43
CA ALA A 82 10.16 18.42 2.88
C ALA A 82 9.85 17.26 1.91
N GLU A 83 10.88 16.60 1.38
CA GLU A 83 10.77 15.55 0.36
C GLU A 83 11.35 14.21 0.84
N TYR A 84 12.34 14.21 1.74
CA TYR A 84 13.09 13.01 2.07
C TYR A 84 13.35 12.81 3.56
N LEU A 85 13.40 11.54 3.96
CA LEU A 85 14.28 11.07 5.03
C LEU A 85 15.59 10.58 4.41
N THR A 86 16.71 11.10 4.89
CA THR A 86 18.05 10.80 4.35
C THR A 86 18.96 10.18 5.42
N LEU A 87 19.56 9.03 5.09
CA LEU A 87 20.70 8.45 5.79
C LEU A 87 21.97 8.63 4.96
N ALA A 88 22.97 9.33 5.51
CA ALA A 88 24.17 9.72 4.76
C ALA A 88 25.02 8.53 4.29
N ALA A 89 25.24 7.55 5.17
CA ALA A 89 26.10 6.40 4.91
C ALA A 89 25.59 5.14 5.61
N PRO A 90 24.41 4.61 5.23
CA PRO A 90 23.93 3.36 5.80
C PRO A 90 24.80 2.17 5.34
N PRO A 91 24.73 1.04 6.08
CA PRO A 91 25.33 -0.23 5.67
C PRO A 91 24.93 -0.66 4.26
N GLU A 92 25.67 -1.61 3.66
CA GLU A 92 25.35 -2.12 2.32
C GLU A 92 23.99 -2.83 2.26
N ALA A 93 23.62 -3.49 3.35
CA ALA A 93 22.30 -4.04 3.59
C ALA A 93 21.91 -3.75 5.04
N CYS A 94 20.67 -3.31 5.25
CA CYS A 94 20.15 -2.95 6.56
C CYS A 94 18.64 -3.13 6.61
N VAL A 95 18.11 -3.09 7.84
CA VAL A 95 16.68 -2.99 8.11
C VAL A 95 16.41 -1.60 8.65
N LEU A 96 15.62 -0.82 7.92
CA LEU A 96 15.14 0.47 8.41
C LEU A 96 13.71 0.30 8.91
N GLU A 97 13.46 0.75 10.13
CA GLU A 97 12.13 0.78 10.71
C GLU A 97 11.74 2.21 11.05
N THR A 98 10.49 2.58 10.79
CA THR A 98 9.94 3.91 11.12
C THR A 98 8.53 3.78 11.68
N GLU A 99 8.18 4.63 12.63
CA GLU A 99 6.78 4.88 13.00
C GLU A 99 6.42 6.33 12.71
N VAL A 100 5.28 6.54 12.05
CA VAL A 100 4.68 7.85 11.80
C VAL A 100 3.24 7.87 12.25
N VAL A 101 2.71 9.06 12.52
CA VAL A 101 1.27 9.29 12.66
C VAL A 101 0.81 10.15 11.50
N ILE A 102 -0.12 9.65 10.70
CA ILE A 102 -0.76 10.37 9.60
C ILE A 102 -2.22 10.67 9.96
N ALA A 103 -2.87 11.63 9.29
CA ALA A 103 -4.25 12.05 9.58
C ALA A 103 -5.20 11.88 8.37
N PRO A 104 -5.58 10.64 8.00
CA PRO A 104 -6.41 10.36 6.83
C PRO A 104 -7.77 11.09 6.84
N GLU A 105 -8.31 11.38 8.02
CA GLU A 105 -9.57 12.10 8.22
C GLU A 105 -9.53 13.56 7.76
N THR A 106 -8.33 14.14 7.61
CA THR A 106 -8.12 15.50 7.09
C THR A 106 -7.52 15.52 5.68
N ASN A 107 -7.26 14.36 5.09
CA ASN A 107 -6.64 14.25 3.78
C ASN A 107 -7.67 14.45 2.67
N THR A 108 -7.87 15.70 2.27
CA THR A 108 -8.80 16.08 1.19
C THR A 108 -8.19 15.98 -0.21
N ALA A 109 -6.92 15.58 -0.33
CA ALA A 109 -6.27 15.39 -1.63
C ALA A 109 -6.66 14.06 -2.29
N LEU A 110 -7.14 13.09 -1.49
CA LEU A 110 -7.48 11.73 -1.92
C LEU A 110 -6.29 10.98 -2.56
N GLU A 111 -5.10 11.20 -1.98
CA GLU A 111 -3.82 10.57 -2.33
C GLU A 111 -3.14 10.06 -1.06
N GLY A 112 -2.46 8.92 -1.12
CA GLY A 112 -2.02 8.20 0.08
C GLY A 112 -3.20 7.52 0.79
N LEU A 113 -3.20 7.50 2.12
CA LEU A 113 -4.33 7.01 2.92
C LEU A 113 -5.28 8.16 3.25
N TYR A 114 -6.58 7.98 2.97
CA TYR A 114 -7.61 8.99 3.22
C TYR A 114 -8.94 8.36 3.64
N ARG A 115 -9.92 9.21 3.96
CA ARG A 115 -11.31 8.81 4.23
C ARG A 115 -12.19 9.08 3.02
N SER A 116 -12.87 8.05 2.52
CA SER A 116 -14.00 8.19 1.61
C SER A 116 -15.27 7.85 2.40
N SER A 117 -16.10 8.85 2.69
CA SER A 117 -17.23 8.72 3.61
C SER A 117 -16.84 8.03 4.94
N SER A 118 -17.38 6.84 5.21
CA SER A 118 -17.16 6.11 6.47
C SER A 118 -15.91 5.20 6.45
N MET A 119 -15.32 4.94 5.28
CA MET A 119 -14.24 3.97 5.09
C MET A 119 -12.87 4.63 4.92
N PHE A 120 -11.82 3.87 5.21
CA PHE A 120 -10.47 4.17 4.78
C PHE A 120 -10.20 3.52 3.43
N CYS A 121 -9.54 4.24 2.54
CA CYS A 121 -8.99 3.71 1.30
C CYS A 121 -7.69 4.44 0.94
N THR A 122 -6.97 3.84 -0.01
CA THR A 122 -5.72 4.39 -0.53
C THR A 122 -5.80 4.70 -2.00
N GLN A 123 -5.01 5.69 -2.43
CA GLN A 123 -4.64 5.91 -3.82
C GLN A 123 -3.14 6.21 -3.86
N CYS A 124 -2.35 5.30 -4.42
CA CYS A 124 -0.89 5.41 -4.39
C CYS A 124 -0.29 5.80 -5.74
N GLU A 125 -1.00 5.64 -6.86
CA GLU A 125 -0.52 6.13 -8.15
C GLU A 125 -0.72 7.65 -8.30
N PRO A 126 0.29 8.40 -8.78
CA PRO A 126 1.64 7.92 -9.15
C PRO A 126 2.63 7.91 -7.99
N GLU A 127 2.46 8.78 -7.00
CA GLU A 127 3.43 9.05 -5.95
C GLU A 127 2.74 9.28 -4.59
N GLY A 128 1.62 8.58 -4.35
CA GLY A 128 0.82 8.73 -3.13
C GLY A 128 1.36 7.95 -1.93
N PHE A 129 2.17 6.90 -2.15
CA PHE A 129 2.65 6.05 -1.06
C PHE A 129 3.59 6.82 -0.10
N ARG A 130 4.36 7.80 -0.60
CA ARG A 130 5.18 8.71 0.24
C ARG A 130 4.37 9.57 1.23
N LYS A 131 3.05 9.64 1.10
CA LYS A 131 2.15 10.30 2.08
C LYS A 131 1.72 9.36 3.21
N ILE A 132 2.11 8.09 3.14
CA ILE A 132 1.77 7.06 4.13
C ILE A 132 2.97 6.76 5.04
N THR A 133 4.14 6.54 4.45
CA THR A 133 5.41 6.29 5.16
C THR A 133 6.58 6.66 4.26
N TRP A 134 7.79 6.78 4.81
CA TRP A 134 8.99 6.93 3.99
C TRP A 134 9.29 5.68 3.17
N PHE A 135 9.53 5.85 1.87
CA PHE A 135 9.84 4.76 0.95
C PHE A 135 10.67 5.24 -0.26
N VAL A 136 11.33 4.33 -0.99
CA VAL A 136 11.91 4.66 -2.30
C VAL A 136 10.78 4.66 -3.34
N ASP A 137 9.89 5.65 -3.24
CA ASP A 137 8.61 5.73 -3.97
C ASP A 137 8.77 6.02 -5.47
N ARG A 138 9.21 5.00 -6.21
CA ARG A 138 9.42 4.98 -7.67
C ARG A 138 9.17 3.56 -8.21
N PRO A 139 8.67 3.43 -9.45
CA PRO A 139 8.11 2.17 -9.93
C PRO A 139 9.13 1.07 -10.27
N ASP A 140 10.41 1.41 -10.42
CA ASP A 140 11.51 0.46 -10.65
C ASP A 140 12.13 -0.06 -9.34
N VAL A 141 11.55 0.29 -8.18
CA VAL A 141 11.80 -0.37 -6.90
C VAL A 141 10.59 -1.25 -6.56
N MET A 142 10.74 -2.56 -6.79
CA MET A 142 9.71 -3.55 -6.50
C MET A 142 10.07 -4.34 -5.26
N ALA A 143 9.11 -4.50 -4.35
CA ALA A 143 9.29 -5.23 -3.09
C ALA A 143 8.10 -6.15 -2.82
N ARG A 144 8.30 -7.20 -2.02
CA ARG A 144 7.19 -8.02 -1.49
C ARG A 144 6.61 -7.34 -0.25
N PHE A 145 5.29 -7.37 -0.10
CA PHE A 145 4.59 -6.66 0.97
C PHE A 145 3.87 -7.63 1.90
N CYS A 146 4.13 -7.49 3.20
CA CYS A 146 3.36 -8.09 4.27
C CYS A 146 2.64 -6.97 5.02
N VAL A 147 1.32 -7.00 5.10
CA VAL A 147 0.53 -5.88 5.61
C VAL A 147 -0.40 -6.35 6.70
N ARG A 148 -0.24 -5.79 7.89
CA ARG A 148 -1.17 -5.97 9.01
C ARG A 148 -2.01 -4.72 9.17
N VAL A 149 -3.32 -4.89 9.16
CA VAL A 149 -4.29 -3.82 9.40
C VAL A 149 -4.99 -4.10 10.73
N GLU A 150 -5.05 -3.11 11.61
CA GLU A 150 -5.73 -3.19 12.90
C GLU A 150 -6.75 -2.06 13.00
N ALA A 151 -7.97 -2.39 13.43
CA ALA A 151 -9.05 -1.40 13.51
C ALA A 151 -10.10 -1.78 14.57
N ASP A 152 -11.02 -0.85 14.84
CA ASP A 152 -12.25 -1.13 15.60
C ASP A 152 -13.16 -2.07 14.79
N ARG A 153 -13.52 -3.23 15.35
CA ARG A 153 -14.30 -4.26 14.64
C ARG A 153 -15.73 -3.80 14.32
N SER A 154 -16.31 -2.95 15.17
CA SER A 154 -17.70 -2.49 14.98
C SER A 154 -17.81 -1.46 13.86
N LYS A 155 -16.77 -0.65 13.66
CA LYS A 155 -16.71 0.39 12.63
C LYS A 155 -16.10 -0.10 11.32
N PHE A 156 -15.12 -1.00 11.40
CA PHE A 156 -14.34 -1.47 10.27
C PHE A 156 -14.28 -3.01 10.21
N PRO A 157 -15.42 -3.71 10.12
CA PRO A 157 -15.44 -5.17 10.15
C PRO A 157 -14.71 -5.84 8.98
N VAL A 158 -14.47 -5.11 7.87
CA VAL A 158 -13.72 -5.58 6.70
C VAL A 158 -12.39 -4.85 6.63
N LEU A 159 -11.27 -5.60 6.62
CA LEU A 159 -9.91 -5.10 6.49
C LEU A 159 -9.20 -5.80 5.32
N LEU A 160 -8.83 -5.06 4.28
CA LEU A 160 -8.26 -5.58 3.04
C LEU A 160 -6.91 -4.91 2.73
N SER A 161 -6.01 -5.69 2.13
CA SER A 161 -4.81 -5.21 1.44
C SER A 161 -4.48 -6.15 0.28
N ASN A 162 -3.36 -5.95 -0.42
CA ASN A 162 -2.97 -6.76 -1.58
C ASN A 162 -2.58 -8.20 -1.17
N GLY A 163 -2.63 -9.14 -2.10
CA GLY A 163 -2.17 -10.50 -1.91
C GLY A 163 -3.22 -11.42 -1.28
N ASN A 164 -2.77 -12.42 -0.55
CA ASN A 164 -3.62 -13.44 0.06
C ASN A 164 -3.84 -13.18 1.56
N PRO A 165 -5.01 -13.55 2.12
CA PRO A 165 -5.22 -13.53 3.56
C PRO A 165 -4.22 -14.47 4.26
N ALA A 166 -3.45 -13.93 5.21
CA ALA A 166 -2.41 -14.66 5.93
C ALA A 166 -2.81 -15.00 7.37
N ALA A 167 -3.37 -14.04 8.11
CA ALA A 167 -3.86 -14.24 9.46
C ALA A 167 -4.97 -13.24 9.81
N GLU A 168 -5.80 -13.57 10.79
CA GLU A 168 -6.78 -12.66 11.38
C GLU A 168 -6.95 -12.98 12.86
N GLY A 169 -7.43 -12.01 13.64
CA GLY A 169 -7.68 -12.25 15.06
C GLY A 169 -8.27 -11.07 15.80
N GLU A 170 -8.67 -11.32 17.05
CA GLU A 170 -9.17 -10.30 17.96
C GLU A 170 -8.01 -9.56 18.65
N LEU A 171 -8.27 -8.30 18.98
CA LEU A 171 -7.43 -7.46 19.83
C LEU A 171 -8.24 -6.99 21.04
N PRO A 172 -7.57 -6.49 22.10
CA PRO A 172 -8.26 -5.85 23.22
C PRO A 172 -9.16 -4.69 22.78
N ASP A 173 -10.09 -4.29 23.66
CA ASP A 173 -10.95 -3.11 23.50
C ASP A 173 -11.85 -3.13 22.25
N GLY A 174 -12.29 -4.32 21.82
CA GLY A 174 -13.23 -4.49 20.69
C GLY A 174 -12.59 -4.28 19.32
N ARG A 175 -11.27 -4.33 19.23
CA ARG A 175 -10.51 -4.24 17.99
C ARG A 175 -10.22 -5.61 17.40
N HIS A 176 -9.78 -5.63 16.15
CA HIS A 176 -9.33 -6.83 15.47
C HIS A 176 -8.22 -6.52 14.48
N TYR A 177 -7.64 -7.56 13.86
CA TYR A 177 -6.67 -7.40 12.80
C TYR A 177 -6.88 -8.39 11.66
N ALA A 178 -6.37 -8.03 10.49
CA ALA A 178 -6.13 -8.91 9.35
C ALA A 178 -4.72 -8.69 8.81
N GLU A 179 -4.04 -9.77 8.45
CA GLU A 179 -2.73 -9.81 7.82
C GLU A 179 -2.86 -10.32 6.39
N TRP A 180 -2.13 -9.69 5.49
CA TRP A 180 -2.12 -9.94 4.06
C TRP A 180 -0.68 -10.12 3.58
N ASP A 181 -0.44 -11.13 2.76
CA ASP A 181 0.86 -11.46 2.18
C ASP A 181 0.76 -11.47 0.66
N ASP A 182 1.46 -10.54 0.01
CA ASP A 182 1.60 -10.51 -1.44
C ASP A 182 2.97 -11.09 -1.85
N PRO A 183 2.99 -12.30 -2.44
CA PRO A 183 4.23 -12.97 -2.80
C PRO A 183 4.95 -12.32 -3.99
N PHE A 184 4.27 -11.47 -4.77
CA PHE A 184 4.83 -10.86 -5.96
C PHE A 184 5.49 -9.51 -5.63
N PRO A 185 6.76 -9.32 -6.02
CA PRO A 185 7.37 -8.00 -5.92
C PRO A 185 6.61 -6.98 -6.75
N LYS A 186 6.14 -5.91 -6.12
CA LYS A 186 5.42 -4.82 -6.77
C LYS A 186 5.98 -3.45 -6.38
N PRO A 187 5.83 -2.44 -7.23
CA PRO A 187 6.09 -1.05 -6.86
C PRO A 187 5.06 -0.53 -5.86
N SER A 188 5.44 0.50 -5.09
CA SER A 188 4.60 1.11 -4.05
C SER A 188 3.31 1.74 -4.58
N TYR A 189 3.24 2.13 -5.86
CA TYR A 189 2.02 2.70 -6.44
C TYR A 189 0.87 1.68 -6.53
N LEU A 190 1.17 0.38 -6.53
CA LEU A 190 0.19 -0.72 -6.50
C LEU A 190 -0.20 -1.13 -5.07
N PHE A 191 0.29 -0.44 -4.04
CA PHE A 191 -0.15 -0.71 -2.67
C PHE A 191 -1.61 -0.25 -2.47
N ALA A 192 -2.43 -1.14 -1.92
CA ALA A 192 -3.78 -0.82 -1.49
C ALA A 192 -4.06 -1.24 -0.04
N LEU A 193 -4.86 -0.41 0.64
CA LEU A 193 -5.49 -0.73 1.92
C LEU A 193 -6.93 -0.21 1.91
N VAL A 194 -7.86 -1.05 2.33
CA VAL A 194 -9.27 -0.66 2.55
C VAL A 194 -9.74 -1.15 3.92
N ALA A 195 -10.47 -0.30 4.65
CA ALA A 195 -11.12 -0.66 5.90
C ALA A 195 -12.49 0.02 6.05
N GLY A 196 -13.56 -0.74 6.28
CA GLY A 196 -14.94 -0.21 6.32
C GLY A 196 -16.01 -1.23 6.72
N ASP A 197 -17.24 -0.75 6.96
CA ASP A 197 -18.43 -1.62 7.01
C ASP A 197 -18.93 -1.89 5.60
N LEU A 198 -18.33 -2.91 4.98
CA LEU A 198 -18.62 -3.29 3.60
C LEU A 198 -19.47 -4.56 3.56
N ARG A 199 -20.31 -4.64 2.53
CA ARG A 199 -20.98 -5.87 2.09
C ARG A 199 -20.30 -6.35 0.81
N PHE A 200 -20.43 -7.63 0.51
CA PHE A 200 -19.91 -8.16 -0.74
C PHE A 200 -20.84 -9.18 -1.36
N ILE A 201 -20.81 -9.26 -2.69
CA ILE A 201 -21.19 -10.48 -3.41
C ILE A 201 -19.94 -11.30 -3.69
N GLU A 202 -20.10 -12.62 -3.72
CA GLU A 202 -19.00 -13.56 -3.93
C GLU A 202 -19.28 -14.43 -5.15
N GLY A 203 -18.25 -14.69 -5.93
CA GLY A 203 -18.21 -15.72 -6.96
C GLY A 203 -16.87 -16.44 -6.93
N SER A 204 -16.68 -17.34 -7.89
CA SER A 204 -15.40 -18.00 -8.09
C SER A 204 -15.10 -18.16 -9.58
N HIS A 205 -13.82 -18.35 -9.89
CA HIS A 205 -13.35 -18.70 -11.22
C HIS A 205 -12.25 -19.76 -11.10
N THR A 206 -12.40 -20.86 -11.82
CA THR A 206 -11.36 -21.90 -11.88
C THR A 206 -10.54 -21.68 -13.14
N THR A 207 -9.24 -21.44 -12.97
CA THR A 207 -8.31 -21.23 -14.09
C THR A 207 -8.09 -22.53 -14.88
N PRO A 208 -7.58 -22.47 -16.13
CA PRO A 208 -7.29 -23.66 -16.93
C PRO A 208 -6.33 -24.66 -16.26
N SER A 209 -5.38 -24.20 -15.46
CA SER A 209 -4.49 -25.07 -14.65
C SER A 209 -5.16 -25.68 -13.42
N GLY A 210 -6.38 -25.26 -13.09
CA GLY A 210 -7.19 -25.80 -12.00
C GLY A 210 -7.12 -25.02 -10.69
N ARG A 211 -6.54 -23.80 -10.68
CA ARG A 211 -6.58 -22.93 -9.49
C ARG A 211 -8.00 -22.38 -9.31
N ASP A 212 -8.55 -22.49 -8.11
CA ASP A 212 -9.81 -21.84 -7.76
C ASP A 212 -9.54 -20.45 -7.17
N VAL A 213 -10.05 -19.42 -7.83
CA VAL A 213 -9.88 -18.02 -7.45
C VAL A 213 -11.19 -17.52 -6.86
N ARG A 214 -11.17 -17.03 -5.62
CA ARG A 214 -12.33 -16.42 -4.97
C ARG A 214 -12.47 -14.97 -5.40
N LEU A 215 -13.63 -14.60 -5.92
CA LEU A 215 -13.91 -13.26 -6.44
C LEU A 215 -14.87 -12.55 -5.49
N ARG A 216 -14.53 -11.33 -5.04
CA ARG A 216 -15.42 -10.52 -4.20
C ARG A 216 -15.53 -9.10 -4.70
N ILE A 217 -16.77 -8.62 -4.81
CA ILE A 217 -17.08 -7.22 -5.08
C ILE A 217 -17.61 -6.62 -3.79
N TYR A 218 -16.80 -5.81 -3.12
CA TYR A 218 -17.14 -5.08 -1.90
C TYR A 218 -17.73 -3.72 -2.22
N VAL A 219 -18.79 -3.36 -1.49
CA VAL A 219 -19.49 -2.08 -1.60
C VAL A 219 -20.06 -1.66 -0.25
N GLU A 220 -20.41 -0.38 -0.11
CA GLU A 220 -21.25 0.07 1.01
C GLU A 220 -22.64 -0.60 0.96
N PRO A 221 -23.31 -0.80 2.12
CA PRO A 221 -24.52 -1.61 2.22
C PRO A 221 -25.65 -1.24 1.25
N GLU A 222 -25.82 0.03 0.92
CA GLU A 222 -26.84 0.57 0.01
C GLU A 222 -26.65 0.22 -1.47
N ASN A 223 -25.49 -0.32 -1.84
CA ASN A 223 -25.12 -0.61 -3.24
C ASN A 223 -25.02 -2.11 -3.55
N ILE A 224 -25.28 -2.99 -2.58
CA ILE A 224 -25.09 -4.44 -2.72
C ILE A 224 -25.89 -5.06 -3.86
N ASP A 225 -27.06 -4.51 -4.17
CA ASP A 225 -27.97 -4.93 -5.23
C ASP A 225 -27.50 -4.56 -6.66
N LYS A 226 -26.41 -3.80 -6.79
CA LYS A 226 -25.89 -3.30 -8.08
C LYS A 226 -24.63 -4.05 -8.57
N CYS A 227 -24.18 -5.08 -7.84
CA CYS A 227 -22.85 -5.65 -8.04
C CYS A 227 -22.78 -6.80 -9.07
N GLU A 228 -23.91 -7.43 -9.41
CA GLU A 228 -23.93 -8.67 -10.21
C GLU A 228 -23.26 -8.51 -11.58
N HIS A 229 -23.51 -7.38 -12.26
CA HIS A 229 -22.91 -7.13 -13.56
C HIS A 229 -21.38 -7.01 -13.49
N ALA A 230 -20.84 -6.41 -12.42
CA ALA A 230 -19.40 -6.29 -12.22
C ALA A 230 -18.75 -7.66 -12.01
N LEU A 231 -19.36 -8.54 -11.19
CA LEU A 231 -18.87 -9.90 -10.98
C LEU A 231 -18.88 -10.72 -12.28
N HIS A 232 -19.95 -10.65 -13.06
CA HIS A 232 -20.00 -11.30 -14.38
C HIS A 232 -18.93 -10.77 -15.34
N SER A 233 -18.70 -9.46 -15.32
CA SER A 233 -17.70 -8.82 -16.18
C SER A 233 -16.28 -9.25 -15.80
N LEU A 234 -15.99 -9.39 -14.49
CA LEU A 234 -14.72 -9.89 -14.00
C LEU A 234 -14.45 -11.32 -14.49
N VAL A 235 -15.41 -12.23 -14.34
CA VAL A 235 -15.27 -13.62 -14.83
C VAL A 235 -15.04 -13.65 -16.35
N ASN A 236 -15.77 -12.83 -17.10
CA ASN A 236 -15.59 -12.74 -18.55
C ASN A 236 -14.20 -12.20 -18.92
N ALA A 237 -13.68 -11.23 -18.18
CA ALA A 237 -12.34 -10.68 -18.40
C ALA A 237 -11.24 -11.72 -18.15
N MET A 238 -11.34 -12.48 -17.05
CA MET A 238 -10.39 -13.57 -16.74
C MET A 238 -10.38 -14.62 -17.86
N ARG A 239 -11.56 -15.12 -18.26
CA ARG A 239 -11.68 -16.10 -19.36
C ARG A 239 -11.13 -15.58 -20.68
N TRP A 240 -11.42 -14.32 -20.99
CA TRP A 240 -10.96 -13.73 -22.23
C TRP A 240 -9.42 -13.64 -22.27
N ASP A 241 -8.76 -13.26 -21.17
CA ASP A 241 -7.29 -13.19 -21.11
C ASP A 241 -6.66 -14.59 -21.18
N GLU A 242 -7.29 -15.59 -20.58
CA GLU A 242 -6.91 -17.00 -20.71
C GLU A 242 -7.01 -17.50 -22.15
N GLU A 243 -8.14 -17.26 -22.82
CA GLU A 243 -8.41 -17.73 -24.19
C GLU A 243 -7.55 -17.03 -25.24
N ASN A 244 -7.31 -15.72 -25.09
CA ASN A 244 -6.68 -14.90 -26.13
C ASN A 244 -5.18 -14.68 -25.89
N TYR A 245 -4.73 -14.71 -24.63
CA TYR A 245 -3.34 -14.42 -24.24
C TYR A 245 -2.68 -15.55 -23.44
N GLY A 246 -3.43 -16.57 -23.01
CA GLY A 246 -2.89 -17.66 -22.19
C GLY A 246 -2.43 -17.22 -20.81
N ARG A 247 -3.08 -16.20 -20.24
CA ARG A 247 -2.74 -15.62 -18.94
C ARG A 247 -3.75 -16.03 -17.89
N GLU A 248 -3.30 -16.78 -16.89
CA GLU A 248 -4.10 -17.13 -15.73
C GLU A 248 -3.84 -16.16 -14.58
N TYR A 249 -4.85 -15.95 -13.73
CA TYR A 249 -4.67 -15.20 -12.50
C TYR A 249 -3.78 -15.97 -11.50
N ASP A 250 -2.98 -15.24 -10.74
CA ASP A 250 -1.82 -15.77 -10.01
C ASP A 250 -1.96 -15.77 -8.49
N LEU A 251 -3.04 -15.18 -7.95
CA LEU A 251 -3.41 -15.16 -6.54
C LEU A 251 -4.69 -15.98 -6.25
N ASP A 252 -5.01 -16.15 -4.96
CA ASP A 252 -6.13 -16.98 -4.51
C ASP A 252 -7.43 -16.17 -4.35
N VAL A 253 -7.32 -14.84 -4.29
CA VAL A 253 -8.45 -13.92 -4.17
C VAL A 253 -8.32 -12.75 -5.13
N TYR A 254 -9.44 -12.33 -5.73
CA TYR A 254 -9.55 -11.10 -6.50
C TYR A 254 -10.63 -10.24 -5.85
N ASN A 255 -10.22 -9.13 -5.22
CA ASN A 255 -11.13 -8.22 -4.52
C ASN A 255 -11.28 -6.92 -5.31
N ILE A 256 -12.52 -6.51 -5.57
CA ILE A 256 -12.85 -5.17 -6.07
C ILE A 256 -13.58 -4.43 -4.97
N VAL A 257 -13.22 -3.17 -4.71
CA VAL A 257 -13.94 -2.30 -3.77
C VAL A 257 -14.48 -1.11 -4.56
N ALA A 258 -15.81 -0.95 -4.59
CA ALA A 258 -16.41 0.27 -5.13
C ALA A 258 -16.54 1.31 -4.03
N VAL A 259 -16.03 2.51 -4.29
CA VAL A 259 -16.04 3.65 -3.36
C VAL A 259 -16.77 4.81 -4.03
N ASN A 260 -17.50 5.63 -3.25
CA ASN A 260 -18.28 6.72 -3.82
C ASN A 260 -17.40 7.90 -4.26
N ASP A 261 -16.35 8.20 -3.49
CA ASP A 261 -15.42 9.30 -3.77
C ASP A 261 -14.06 8.74 -4.18
N PHE A 262 -13.80 8.69 -5.49
CA PHE A 262 -12.51 8.29 -6.07
C PHE A 262 -12.11 9.29 -7.15
N ASN A 263 -10.91 9.87 -7.06
CA ASN A 263 -10.44 10.86 -8.04
C ASN A 263 -10.27 10.26 -9.44
N MET A 264 -9.92 8.97 -9.51
CA MET A 264 -9.69 8.23 -10.75
C MET A 264 -10.90 7.34 -11.04
N GLY A 265 -10.98 6.75 -12.25
CA GLY A 265 -12.11 5.86 -12.59
C GLY A 265 -12.06 4.52 -11.85
N ALA A 266 -10.89 3.89 -11.86
CA ALA A 266 -10.54 2.64 -11.17
C ALA A 266 -9.02 2.58 -11.00
N MET A 267 -8.51 1.63 -10.22
CA MET A 267 -7.07 1.40 -9.99
C MET A 267 -6.78 -0.09 -9.86
N GLU A 268 -5.68 -0.57 -10.46
CA GLU A 268 -5.32 -1.97 -10.64
C GLU A 268 -4.45 -2.60 -9.52
N ASN A 269 -4.61 -2.11 -8.29
CA ASN A 269 -3.82 -2.55 -7.13
C ASN A 269 -3.88 -4.05 -6.85
#